data_AF-A0A7C5SXT2-F1
#
_entry.id   AF-A0A7C5SXT2-F1
#
_cell.length_a   1.000
_cell.length_b   1.000
_cell.length_c   1.000
_cell.angle_alpha   90.00
_cell.angle_beta   90.00
_cell.angle_gamma   90.00
#
_symmetry.space_group_name_H-M   'P 1'
#
loop_
_entity.id
_entity.type
_entity.pdbx_description
1 polymer ?
#
loop_
_entity_poly.entity_id
_entity_poly.type
_entity_poly.pdbx_seq_one_letter_code
_entity_poly.pdbx_strand_id
1 'polypeptide(L)' 'MADRELDVRGEVCPFTFVKSKLVLEQMELGQVLRVILDYPPSVENVPKSMREEGQEVLAINQLDSNTWEILIRKVK' A
#
# COMPACT_ATOMS: atom_id res chain seq x y z
N MET A 1 -5.19 3.65 -13.63
CA MET A 1 -5.79 2.38 -13.18
C MET A 1 -4.79 1.72 -12.25
N ALA A 2 -5.24 1.06 -11.18
CA ALA A 2 -4.36 0.21 -10.40
C ALA A 2 -4.26 -1.16 -11.09
N ASP A 3 -3.05 -1.70 -11.25
CA ASP A 3 -2.81 -3.01 -11.85
C ASP A 3 -3.16 -4.14 -10.87
N ARG A 4 -2.95 -3.90 -9.57
CA ARG A 4 -3.33 -4.80 -8.50
C ARG A 4 -3.98 -4.03 -7.36
N GLU A 5 -4.87 -4.73 -6.66
CA GLU A 5 -5.49 -4.24 -5.43
C GLU A 5 -5.22 -5.23 -4.31
N LEU A 6 -4.87 -4.71 -3.14
CA LEU A 6 -4.63 -5.45 -1.93
C LEU A 6 -5.49 -4.85 -0.82
N ASP A 7 -6.46 -5.65 -0.36
CA ASP A 7 -7.29 -5.31 0.78
C ASP A 7 -6.69 -5.94 2.05
N VAL A 8 -6.25 -5.09 2.96
CA VAL A 8 -5.68 -5.49 4.26
C VAL A 8 -6.49 -4.88 5.41
N ARG A 9 -7.78 -4.57 5.17
CA ARG A 9 -8.70 -4.12 6.22
C ARG A 9 -8.86 -5.19 7.30
N GLY A 10 -8.81 -4.78 8.56
CA GLY A 10 -8.88 -5.66 9.73
C GLY A 10 -7.56 -6.36 10.08
N GLU A 11 -6.50 -6.19 9.28
CA GLU A 11 -5.17 -6.68 9.62
C GLU A 11 -4.33 -5.58 10.26
N VAL A 12 -3.73 -5.90 11.41
CA VAL A 12 -2.80 -5.02 12.11
C VAL A 12 -1.35 -5.37 11.75
N CYS A 13 -0.45 -4.41 11.92
CA CYS A 13 0.98 -4.63 11.70
C CYS A 13 1.48 -5.87 12.48
N PRO A 14 2.40 -6.66 11.90
CA PRO A 14 3.18 -6.37 10.68
C PRO A 14 2.58 -6.94 9.37
N PHE A 15 1.42 -7.60 9.41
CA PHE A 15 0.91 -8.35 8.26
C PHE A 15 0.56 -7.47 7.05
N THR A 16 0.04 -6.27 7.29
CA THR A 16 -0.28 -5.27 6.26
C THR A 16 0.94 -4.91 5.40
N PHE A 17 2.08 -4.66 6.04
CA PHE A 17 3.33 -4.35 5.35
C PHE A 17 3.87 -5.57 4.60
N VAL A 18 3.93 -6.73 5.24
CA VAL A 18 4.45 -7.96 4.64
C VAL A 18 3.65 -8.34 3.39
N LYS A 19 2.31 -8.30 3.44
CA LYS A 19 1.47 -8.59 2.28
C LYS A 19 1.67 -7.58 1.15
N SER A 20 1.70 -6.30 1.47
CA SER A 20 1.92 -5.25 0.47
C SER A 20 3.26 -5.44 -0.23
N LYS A 21 4.31 -5.75 0.53
CA LYS A 21 5.63 -6.07 0.00
C LYS A 21 5.61 -7.32 -0.89
N LEU A 22 5.05 -8.43 -0.42
CA LEU A 22 4.98 -9.68 -1.19
C LEU A 22 4.24 -9.51 -2.51
N VAL A 23 3.19 -8.69 -2.54
CA VAL A 23 2.45 -8.39 -3.76
C VAL A 23 3.29 -7.52 -4.69
N LEU A 24 3.95 -6.48 -4.19
CA LEU A 24 4.89 -5.65 -4.96
C LEU A 24 6.04 -6.48 -5.52
N GLU A 25 6.63 -7.40 -4.75
CA GLU A 25 7.71 -8.28 -5.22
C GLU A 25 7.27 -9.13 -6.41
N GLN A 26 6.01 -9.56 -6.44
CA GLN A 26 5.42 -10.31 -7.57
C GLN A 26 4.96 -9.43 -8.74
N MET A 27 4.98 -8.11 -8.60
CA MET A 27 4.60 -7.16 -9.65
C MET A 27 5.79 -6.80 -10.54
N GLU A 28 5.49 -6.35 -11.75
CA GLU A 28 6.47 -5.82 -12.68
C GLU A 28 6.78 -4.34 -12.39
N LEU A 29 7.99 -3.93 -12.77
CA LEU A 29 8.40 -2.52 -12.70
C LEU A 29 7.43 -1.65 -13.49
N GLY A 30 6.97 -0.58 -12.87
CA GLY A 30 6.03 0.38 -13.43
C GLY A 30 4.58 0.14 -13.05
N GLN A 31 4.22 -1.05 -12.52
CA GLN A 31 2.86 -1.37 -12.10
C GLN A 31 2.44 -0.65 -10.80
N VAL A 32 1.15 -0.43 -10.65
CA VAL A 32 0.55 0.27 -9.51
C VAL A 32 -0.25 -0.69 -8.63
N LEU A 33 0.14 -0.81 -7.38
CA LEU A 33 -0.58 -1.49 -6.31
C LEU A 33 -1.46 -0.50 -5.55
N ARG A 34 -2.74 -0.82 -5.42
CA ARG A 34 -3.69 -0.12 -4.56
C ARG A 34 -3.84 -0.89 -3.26
N VAL A 35 -3.50 -0.29 -2.13
CA VAL A 35 -3.59 -0.89 -0.80
C VAL A 35 -4.72 -0.24 -0.03
N ILE A 36 -5.70 -1.02 0.41
CA ILE A 36 -6.83 -0.56 1.20
C ILE A 36 -6.63 -0.99 2.65
N LEU A 37 -6.70 -0.02 3.57
CA LEU A 37 -6.48 -0.24 5.00
C LEU A 37 -7.48 0.57 5.83
N ASP A 38 -7.83 0.05 7.00
CA ASP A 38 -8.77 0.66 7.94
C ASP A 38 -8.11 1.22 9.21
N TYR A 39 -6.77 1.17 9.28
CA TYR A 39 -6.01 1.55 10.45
C TYR A 39 -5.26 2.89 10.24
N PRO A 40 -5.62 3.97 10.94
CA PRO A 40 -5.03 5.29 10.74
C PRO A 40 -3.49 5.31 10.87
N PRO A 41 -2.86 4.65 11.86
CA PRO A 41 -1.39 4.62 11.96
C PRO A 41 -0.70 3.92 10.79
N SER A 42 -1.37 2.99 10.12
CA SER A 42 -0.83 2.34 8.92
C SER A 42 -0.84 3.29 7.72
N VAL A 43 -1.75 4.27 7.67
CA VAL A 43 -1.80 5.29 6.60
C VAL A 43 -0.52 6.12 6.58
N GLU A 44 0.08 6.37 7.74
CA GLU A 44 1.33 7.13 7.84
C GLU A 44 2.58 6.24 7.70
N ASN A 45 2.54 5.04 8.29
CA ASN A 45 3.70 4.15 8.31
C ASN A 45 3.93 3.39 6.99
N VAL A 46 2.86 2.87 6.36
CA VAL A 46 2.97 2.12 5.10
C VAL A 46 3.65 2.92 3.99
N PRO A 47 3.23 4.16 3.66
CA PRO A 47 3.85 4.90 2.57
C PRO A 47 5.29 5.30 2.93
N LYS A 48 5.60 5.50 4.21
CA LYS A 48 6.97 5.74 4.66
C LYS A 48 7.85 4.52 4.43
N SER A 49 7.44 3.34 4.90
CA SER A 49 8.19 2.09 4.71
C SER A 49 8.34 1.72 3.23
N MET A 50 7.32 2.01 2.40
CA MET A 50 7.39 1.81 0.95
C MET A 50 8.42 2.72 0.29
N ARG A 51 8.48 4.00 0.68
CA ARG A 51 9.53 4.91 0.21
C ARG A 51 10.92 4.47 0.68
N GLU A 52 11.05 3.98 1.91
CA GLU A 52 12.31 3.43 2.45
C GLU A 52 12.78 2.17 1.70
N GLU A 53 11.85 1.32 1.25
CA GLU A 53 12.14 0.19 0.35
C GLU A 53 12.52 0.62 -1.08
N GLY A 54 12.36 1.91 -1.41
CA GLY A 54 12.63 2.45 -2.73
C GLY A 54 11.46 2.32 -3.71
N GLN A 55 10.23 2.20 -3.19
CA GLN A 55 9.00 2.22 -3.98
C GLN A 55 8.45 3.66 -4.05
N GLU A 56 7.62 3.95 -5.05
CA GLU A 56 7.04 5.30 -5.24
C GLU A 56 5.59 5.34 -4.76
N VAL A 57 5.25 6.25 -3.85
CA VAL A 57 3.86 6.43 -3.40
C VAL A 57 3.22 7.50 -4.26
N LEU A 58 2.22 7.11 -5.06
CA LEU A 58 1.53 7.99 -6.00
C LEU A 58 0.49 8.88 -5.31
N ALA A 59 -0.36 8.28 -4.47
CA ALA A 59 -1.45 8.98 -3.81
C ALA A 59 -1.90 8.25 -2.55
N ILE A 60 -2.52 9.01 -1.64
CA ILE A 60 -3.21 8.51 -0.45
C ILE A 60 -4.59 9.14 -0.46
N ASN A 61 -5.62 8.33 -0.65
CA ASN A 61 -7.01 8.75 -0.69
C ASN A 61 -7.74 8.23 0.55
N GLN A 62 -8.52 9.09 1.20
CA GLN A 62 -9.44 8.64 2.22
C GLN A 62 -10.75 8.22 1.55
N LEU A 63 -11.12 6.95 1.65
CA LEU A 63 -12.37 6.43 1.08
C LEU A 63 -13.55 6.69 2.03
N ASP A 64 -13.35 6.42 3.33
CA ASP A 64 -14.38 6.51 4.36
C ASP A 64 -13.81 7.05 5.68
N SER A 65 -14.66 7.21 6.70
CA SER A 65 -14.27 7.70 8.03
C SER A 65 -13.12 6.90 8.67
N ASN A 66 -13.06 5.59 8.40
CA ASN A 66 -12.01 4.69 8.90
C ASN A 66 -11.43 3.84 7.76
N THR A 67 -11.41 4.31 6.52
CA THR A 67 -10.82 3.52 5.43
C THR A 67 -10.04 4.43 4.48
N TRP A 68 -8.83 3.99 4.17
CA TRP A 68 -7.90 4.68 3.31
C TRP A 68 -7.38 3.76 2.23
N GLU A 69 -7.02 4.38 1.13
CA GLU A 69 -6.44 3.79 -0.04
C GLU A 69 -5.08 4.43 -0.28
N ILE A 70 -4.07 3.61 -0.53
CA ILE A 70 -2.73 4.06 -0.89
C ILE A 70 -2.39 3.47 -2.26
N LEU A 71 -2.02 4.33 -3.19
CA LEU A 71 -1.50 3.93 -4.49
C LEU A 71 0.03 3.93 -4.44
N ILE A 72 0.63 2.77 -4.65
CA ILE A 72 2.07 2.55 -4.64
C ILE A 72 2.46 2.04 -6.01
N ARG A 73 3.42 2.70 -6.66
CA ARG A 73 4.02 2.25 -7.90
C ARG A 73 5.32 1.53 -7.63
N LYS A 74 5.45 0.36 -8.23
CA LYS A 74 6.73 -0.35 -8.26
C LYS A 74 7.70 0.37 -9.17
N VAL A 75 8.78 0.89 -8.59
CA VAL A 75 9.85 1.58 -9.35
C VAL A 75 11.21 0.89 -9.19
N LYS A 76 11.28 -0.13 -8.35
CA LYS A 76 12.44 -0.97 -8.09
C LYS A 76 11.98 -2.41 -7.86
#